data_AF-A0A7J9W3H9-F1
#
_entry.id   AF-A0A7J9W3H9-F1
#
_cell.length_a   1.000
_cell.length_b   1.000
_cell.length_c   1.000
_cell.angle_alpha   90.00
_cell.angle_beta   90.00
_cell.angle_gamma   90.00
#
_symmetry.space_group_name_H-M   'P 1'
#
loop_
_entity.id
_entity.type
_entity.pdbx_description
1 polymer ?
#
loop_
_entity_poly.entity_id
_entity_poly.type
_entity_poly.pdbx_seq_one_letter_code
_entity_poly.pdbx_strand_id
1 'polypeptide(L)'
;MEVIAFPDTEDLLVDYLTEQLPRYGDTATAHVQIPNPRRDRFVVVPRVGGPVRNLVVDEPTIGVECWAATPVQAFGLARLVRGLLHALPGHTVAGVPFYSYSEFTGPTNLPDPESGQARYILTAALTVRGAAL
;
A
#
# COMPACT_ATOMS: atom_id res chain seq x y z
N MET A 1 32.15 8.27 -4.78
CA MET A 1 30.91 8.42 -4.00
C MET A 1 29.93 7.46 -4.62
N GLU A 2 29.48 6.46 -3.87
CA GLU A 2 28.54 5.44 -4.36
C GLU A 2 27.13 6.04 -4.40
N VAL A 3 26.43 5.88 -5.53
CA VAL A 3 25.06 6.39 -5.71
C VAL A 3 24.12 5.24 -5.41
N ILE A 4 23.20 5.43 -4.47
CA ILE A 4 22.20 4.44 -4.08
C ILE A 4 20.86 4.82 -4.69
N ALA A 5 20.24 3.88 -5.39
CA ALA A 5 18.85 3.97 -5.84
C ALA A 5 17.95 3.12 -4.93
N PHE A 6 16.80 3.69 -4.57
CA PHE A 6 15.78 3.01 -3.79
C PHE A 6 14.72 2.41 -4.71
N PRO A 7 14.19 1.22 -4.37
CA PRO A 7 13.20 0.57 -5.21
C PRO A 7 11.88 1.32 -5.21
N ASP A 8 11.10 1.16 -6.28
CA ASP A 8 9.74 1.68 -6.36
C ASP A 8 8.84 0.89 -5.39
N THR A 9 8.60 1.49 -4.23
CA THR A 9 7.81 0.85 -3.17
C THR A 9 6.33 0.77 -3.52
N GLU A 10 5.81 1.71 -4.31
CA GLU A 10 4.41 1.72 -4.71
C GLU A 10 4.12 0.49 -5.58
N ASP A 11 4.96 0.25 -6.59
CA ASP A 11 4.86 -0.91 -7.46
C ASP A 11 5.05 -2.23 -6.68
N LEU A 12 6.03 -2.30 -5.77
CA LEU A 12 6.23 -3.49 -4.94
C LEU A 12 5.01 -3.82 -4.06
N LEU A 13 4.32 -2.80 -3.53
CA LEU A 13 3.10 -3.00 -2.76
C LEU A 13 1.92 -3.41 -3.64
N VAL A 14 1.83 -2.87 -4.86
CA VAL A 14 0.83 -3.31 -5.84
C VAL A 14 1.02 -4.78 -6.17
N ASP A 15 2.25 -5.23 -6.43
CA ASP A 15 2.57 -6.63 -6.69
C ASP A 15 2.21 -7.51 -5.50
N TYR A 16 2.62 -7.11 -4.29
CA TYR A 16 2.29 -7.84 -3.06
C TYR A 16 0.79 -8.01 -2.86
N LEU A 17 0.03 -6.91 -2.94
CA LEU A 17 -1.42 -6.95 -2.72
C LEU A 17 -2.15 -7.71 -3.83
N THR A 18 -1.69 -7.60 -5.07
CA THR A 18 -2.23 -8.36 -6.21
C THR A 18 -2.07 -9.86 -6.00
N GLU A 19 -0.94 -10.31 -5.43
CA GLU A 19 -0.72 -11.71 -5.09
C GLU A 19 -1.54 -12.15 -3.86
N GLN A 20 -1.60 -11.33 -2.81
CA GLN A 20 -2.19 -11.73 -1.53
C GLN A 20 -3.73 -11.66 -1.51
N LEU A 21 -4.35 -10.63 -2.10
CA LEU A 21 -5.80 -10.43 -1.98
C LEU A 21 -6.63 -11.66 -2.42
N PRO A 22 -6.35 -12.32 -3.56
CA PRO A 22 -7.05 -13.54 -3.96
C PRO A 22 -6.84 -14.72 -3.01
N ARG A 23 -5.68 -14.81 -2.33
CA ARG A 23 -5.40 -15.89 -1.35
C ARG A 23 -6.30 -15.82 -0.12
N TYR A 24 -6.81 -14.63 0.18
CA TYR A 24 -7.78 -14.39 1.25
C TYR A 24 -9.21 -14.24 0.73
N GLY A 25 -9.47 -14.61 -0.53
CA GLY A 25 -10.80 -14.63 -1.13
C GLY A 25 -11.34 -13.26 -1.57
N ASP A 26 -10.47 -12.23 -1.67
CA ASP A 26 -10.85 -10.90 -2.13
C ASP A 26 -10.51 -10.71 -3.62
N THR A 27 -11.36 -9.98 -4.35
CA THR A 27 -11.23 -9.71 -5.78
C THR A 27 -10.76 -8.29 -6.10
N ALA A 28 -10.46 -7.49 -5.06
CA ALA A 28 -9.92 -6.15 -5.23
C ALA A 28 -8.60 -6.18 -6.03
N THR A 29 -8.45 -5.24 -6.95
CA THR A 29 -7.18 -4.98 -7.65
C THR A 29 -6.41 -3.86 -6.96
N ALA A 30 -5.09 -3.96 -6.88
CA ALA A 30 -4.22 -2.91 -6.34
C ALA A 30 -3.64 -2.03 -7.46
N HIS A 31 -3.45 -0.74 -7.18
CA HIS A 31 -2.93 0.26 -8.13
C HIS A 31 -2.12 1.33 -7.40
N VAL A 32 -1.26 2.06 -8.13
CA VAL A 32 -0.59 3.27 -7.61
C VAL A 32 -1.51 4.50 -7.68
N GLN A 33 -2.42 4.53 -8.66
CA GLN A 33 -3.37 5.59 -8.89
C GLN A 33 -4.79 5.03 -9.06
N ILE A 34 -5.81 5.88 -8.94
CA ILE A 34 -7.19 5.46 -9.20
C ILE A 34 -7.30 4.94 -10.64
N PRO A 35 -7.75 3.69 -10.87
CA PRO A 35 -7.85 3.13 -12.20
C PRO A 35 -8.89 3.87 -13.05
N ASN A 36 -8.64 3.95 -14.36
CA ASN A 36 -9.58 4.47 -15.36
C ASN A 36 -9.78 3.41 -16.48
N PRO A 37 -10.99 2.84 -16.65
CA PRO A 37 -12.22 3.15 -15.93
C PRO A 37 -12.16 2.76 -14.45
N ARG A 38 -12.87 3.52 -13.62
CA ARG A 38 -12.95 3.27 -12.18
C ARG A 38 -13.65 1.93 -11.93
N ARG A 39 -13.11 1.15 -10.99
CA ARG A 39 -13.62 -0.18 -10.62
C ARG A 39 -14.52 -0.08 -9.38
N ASP A 40 -15.40 -1.05 -9.21
CA ASP A 40 -16.28 -1.09 -8.03
C ASP A 40 -15.54 -1.40 -6.73
N ARG A 41 -14.39 -2.07 -6.81
CA ARG A 41 -13.57 -2.51 -5.68
C ARG A 41 -12.09 -2.54 -6.04
N PHE A 42 -11.28 -1.74 -5.35
CA PHE A 42 -9.85 -1.63 -5.61
C PHE A 42 -9.10 -0.99 -4.42
N VAL A 43 -7.77 -1.12 -4.44
CA VAL A 43 -6.88 -0.49 -3.47
C VAL A 43 -5.93 0.44 -4.23
N VAL A 44 -5.64 1.61 -3.67
CA VAL A 44 -4.62 2.54 -4.17
C VAL A 44 -3.55 2.71 -3.10
N VAL A 45 -2.28 2.57 -3.45
CA VAL A 45 -1.14 2.61 -2.50
C VAL A 45 -0.11 3.69 -2.83
N PRO A 46 -0.47 4.99 -2.81
CA PRO A 46 0.46 6.04 -3.16
C PRO A 46 1.52 6.26 -2.09
N ARG A 47 2.74 6.62 -2.49
CA ARG A 47 3.74 7.19 -1.58
C ARG A 47 3.33 8.63 -1.29
N VAL A 48 3.13 8.93 0.00
CA VAL A 48 2.74 10.27 0.49
C VAL A 48 3.89 10.99 1.20
N GLY A 49 5.10 10.42 1.16
CA GLY A 49 6.32 11.01 1.70
C GLY A 49 7.29 9.96 2.24
N GLY A 50 7.94 10.29 3.36
CA GLY A 50 8.85 9.39 4.06
C GLY A 50 10.33 9.67 3.75
N PRO A 51 11.21 9.66 4.77
CA PRO A 51 12.62 10.01 4.61
C PRO A 51 13.47 8.82 4.15
N VAL A 52 14.63 9.13 3.59
CA VAL A 52 15.76 8.20 3.60
C VAL A 52 16.33 8.20 5.02
N ARG A 53 16.31 7.04 5.69
CA ARG A 53 16.73 6.91 7.10
C ARG A 53 18.25 6.94 7.27
N ASN A 54 18.96 6.34 6.34
CA ASN A 54 20.43 6.32 6.28
C ASN A 54 20.88 5.99 4.86
N LEU A 55 22.18 5.81 4.63
CA LEU A 55 22.76 5.60 3.29
C LEU A 55 22.04 4.53 2.44
N VAL A 56 21.56 3.44 3.06
CA VAL A 56 20.99 2.30 2.32
C VAL A 56 19.55 1.97 2.68
N VAL A 57 18.92 2.70 3.61
CA VAL A 57 17.55 2.41 4.07
C VAL A 57 16.60 3.55 3.71
N ASP A 58 15.58 3.23 2.93
CA ASP A 58 14.43 4.11 2.69
C ASP A 58 13.32 3.79 3.69
N GLU A 59 12.61 4.81 4.14
CA GLU A 59 11.42 4.70 4.99
C GLU A 59 10.24 5.43 4.33
N PRO A 60 9.71 4.92 3.20
CA PRO A 60 8.58 5.52 2.53
C PRO A 60 7.35 5.54 3.44
N THR A 61 6.67 6.69 3.47
CA THR A 61 5.32 6.81 4.03
C THR A 61 4.34 6.55 2.92
N ILE A 62 3.47 5.56 3.10
CA ILE A 62 2.45 5.16 2.15
C ILE A 62 1.06 5.56 2.68
N GLY A 63 0.25 6.10 1.77
CA GLY A 63 -1.18 6.11 1.91
C GLY A 63 -1.73 4.79 1.37
N VAL A 64 -2.82 4.32 1.94
CA VAL A 64 -3.51 3.13 1.46
C VAL A 64 -5.00 3.44 1.44
N GLU A 65 -5.56 3.52 0.24
CA GLU A 65 -6.95 3.84 0.02
C GLU A 65 -7.70 2.59 -0.43
N CYS A 66 -8.69 2.17 0.35
CA CYS A 66 -9.52 1.01 0.07
C CYS A 66 -10.90 1.46 -0.38
N TRP A 67 -11.22 1.17 -1.65
CA TRP A 67 -12.43 1.62 -2.33
C TRP A 67 -13.40 0.46 -2.51
N ALA A 68 -14.70 0.71 -2.27
CA ALA A 68 -15.76 -0.26 -2.54
C ALA A 68 -17.11 0.42 -2.77
N ALA A 69 -18.11 -0.35 -3.21
CA ALA A 69 -19.47 0.16 -3.44
C ALA A 69 -20.17 0.63 -2.15
N THR A 70 -19.81 0.10 -0.98
CA THR A 70 -20.43 0.48 0.31
C THR A 70 -19.41 0.69 1.43
N PRO A 71 -19.71 1.49 2.47
CA PRO A 71 -18.81 1.70 3.61
C PRO A 71 -18.39 0.41 4.32
N VAL A 72 -19.32 -0.55 4.45
CA VAL A 72 -19.03 -1.86 5.07
C VAL A 72 -18.03 -2.65 4.24
N GLN A 73 -18.20 -2.67 2.91
CA GLN A 73 -17.28 -3.37 2.01
C GLN A 73 -15.90 -2.69 1.93
N ALA A 74 -15.86 -1.35 1.99
CA ALA A 74 -14.62 -0.57 1.98
C ALA A 74 -13.84 -0.78 3.29
N PHE A 75 -14.52 -0.76 4.43
CA PHE A 75 -13.92 -1.08 5.72
C PHE A 75 -13.44 -2.54 5.80
N GLY A 76 -14.21 -3.48 5.24
CA GLY A 76 -13.81 -4.88 5.14
C GLY A 76 -12.52 -5.04 4.33
N LEU A 77 -12.41 -4.35 3.20
CA LEU A 77 -11.18 -4.31 2.40
C LEU A 77 -10.02 -3.71 3.19
N ALA A 78 -10.24 -2.57 3.86
CA ALA A 78 -9.23 -1.90 4.66
C ALA A 78 -8.74 -2.78 5.82
N ARG A 79 -9.62 -3.55 6.47
CA ARG A 79 -9.23 -4.52 7.50
C ARG A 79 -8.34 -5.61 6.95
N LEU A 80 -8.67 -6.17 5.78
CA LEU A 80 -7.86 -7.21 5.15
C LEU A 80 -6.49 -6.66 4.74
N VAL A 81 -6.46 -5.55 3.99
CA VAL A 81 -5.22 -4.92 3.52
C VAL A 81 -4.33 -4.53 4.70
N ARG A 82 -4.89 -3.95 5.76
CA ARG A 82 -4.16 -3.65 6.99
C ARG A 82 -3.52 -4.90 7.60
N GLY A 83 -4.25 -6.01 7.67
CA GLY A 83 -3.72 -7.28 8.16
C GLY A 83 -2.57 -7.81 7.31
N LEU A 84 -2.70 -7.73 5.98
CA LEU A 84 -1.63 -8.09 5.04
C LEU A 84 -0.38 -7.22 5.24
N LEU A 85 -0.55 -5.90 5.36
CA LEU A 85 0.58 -5.00 5.57
C LEU A 85 1.28 -5.21 6.91
N HIS A 86 0.54 -5.57 7.97
CA HIS A 86 1.16 -6.00 9.23
C HIS A 86 1.96 -7.30 9.10
N ALA A 87 1.61 -8.18 8.17
CA ALA A 87 2.33 -9.42 7.88
C ALA A 87 3.46 -9.24 6.85
N LEU A 88 3.58 -8.07 6.21
CA LEU A 88 4.57 -7.78 5.18
C LEU A 88 6.04 -7.89 5.64
N PRO A 89 6.44 -7.49 6.87
CA PRO A 89 7.82 -7.64 7.30
C PRO A 89 8.33 -9.08 7.21
N GLY A 90 9.46 -9.28 6.54
CA GLY A 90 10.02 -10.60 6.25
C GLY A 90 9.62 -11.18 4.89
N HIS A 91 8.66 -10.58 4.19
CA HIS A 91 8.39 -10.91 2.79
C HIS A 91 9.40 -10.27 1.85
N THR A 92 9.64 -10.94 0.72
CA THR A 92 10.43 -10.43 -0.40
C THR A 92 9.53 -10.35 -1.62
N VAL A 93 9.48 -9.18 -2.26
CA VAL A 93 8.67 -8.93 -3.45
C VAL A 93 9.60 -8.44 -4.55
N ALA A 94 9.55 -9.06 -5.73
CA ALA A 94 10.48 -8.77 -6.84
C ALA A 94 11.97 -8.71 -6.42
N GLY A 95 12.38 -9.53 -5.45
CA GLY A 95 13.75 -9.56 -4.93
C GLY A 95 14.08 -8.49 -3.86
N VAL A 96 13.13 -7.64 -3.48
CA VAL A 96 13.28 -6.61 -2.45
C VAL A 96 12.64 -7.07 -1.14
N PRO A 97 13.42 -7.24 -0.05
CA PRO A 97 12.86 -7.55 1.26
C PRO A 97 12.24 -6.32 1.93
N PHE A 98 11.08 -6.52 2.55
CA PHE A 98 10.46 -5.55 3.46
C PHE A 98 10.87 -5.85 4.90
N TYR A 99 11.38 -4.85 5.62
CA TYR A 99 11.98 -5.03 6.95
C TYR A 99 11.05 -4.61 8.09
N SER A 100 10.19 -3.62 7.88
CA SER A 100 9.27 -3.14 8.91
C SER A 100 7.98 -2.60 8.31
N TYR A 101 6.95 -2.53 9.16
CA TYR A 101 5.70 -1.82 8.92
C TYR A 101 5.31 -1.11 10.21
N SER A 102 5.02 0.19 10.12
CA SER A 102 4.68 1.06 11.23
C SER A 102 3.48 1.91 10.85
N GLU A 103 2.32 1.58 11.41
CA GLU A 103 1.08 2.32 11.15
C GLU A 103 1.06 3.66 11.90
N PHE A 104 0.70 4.73 11.20
CA PHE A 104 0.48 6.07 11.77
C PHE A 104 -0.99 6.32 12.03
N THR A 105 -1.84 5.96 11.08
CA THR A 105 -3.29 6.09 11.19
C THR A 105 -3.95 4.80 10.73
N GLY A 106 -4.90 4.31 11.53
CA GLY A 106 -5.71 3.17 11.16
C GLY A 106 -6.80 3.54 10.14
N PRO A 107 -7.62 2.56 9.71
CA PRO A 107 -8.69 2.77 8.75
C PRO A 107 -9.63 3.90 9.16
N THR A 108 -9.62 4.97 8.39
CA THR A 108 -10.41 6.19 8.58
C THR A 108 -11.41 6.32 7.44
N ASN A 109 -12.69 6.51 7.78
CA ASN A 109 -13.74 6.71 6.77
C ASN A 109 -13.58 8.08 6.12
N LEU A 110 -13.18 8.11 4.86
CA LEU A 110 -12.98 9.35 4.10
C LEU A 110 -13.55 9.16 2.69
N PRO A 111 -14.89 9.15 2.55
CA PRO A 111 -15.54 8.91 1.26
C PRO A 111 -15.16 9.99 0.25
N ASP A 112 -15.17 9.63 -1.03
CA ASP A 112 -14.93 10.58 -2.13
C ASP A 112 -16.21 11.37 -2.42
N PRO A 113 -16.22 12.70 -2.20
CA PRO A 113 -17.42 13.51 -2.39
C PRO A 113 -17.85 13.60 -3.86
N GLU A 114 -16.94 13.38 -4.82
CA GLU A 114 -17.27 13.52 -6.24
C GLU A 114 -17.89 12.25 -6.83
N SER A 115 -17.31 11.09 -6.55
CA SER A 115 -17.86 9.81 -7.05
C SER A 115 -18.97 9.21 -6.17
N GLY A 116 -19.05 9.62 -4.90
CA GLY A 116 -19.91 8.98 -3.90
C GLY A 116 -19.48 7.55 -3.53
N GLN A 117 -18.35 7.05 -4.04
CA GLN A 117 -17.84 5.72 -3.71
C GLN A 117 -17.26 5.72 -2.30
N ALA A 118 -17.53 4.64 -1.55
CA ALA A 118 -17.03 4.52 -0.20
C ALA A 118 -15.52 4.27 -0.21
N ARG A 119 -14.80 5.01 0.64
CA ARG A 119 -13.35 4.93 0.78
C ARG A 119 -12.94 4.95 2.24
N TYR A 120 -12.07 4.01 2.60
CA TYR A 120 -11.32 4.04 3.84
C TYR A 120 -9.85 4.25 3.56
N ILE A 121 -9.21 5.13 4.33
CA ILE A 121 -7.77 5.41 4.20
C ILE A 121 -7.02 4.98 5.46
N LEU A 122 -5.79 4.52 5.29
CA LEU A 122 -4.82 4.37 6.38
C LEU A 122 -3.45 4.87 5.91
N THR A 123 -2.60 5.23 6.85
CA THR A 123 -1.25 5.73 6.55
C THR A 123 -0.24 4.97 7.39
N ALA A 124 0.83 4.52 6.76
CA ALA A 124 1.90 3.79 7.42
C ALA A 124 3.27 4.14 6.82
N ALA A 125 4.33 3.83 7.54
CA ALA A 125 5.67 3.74 6.99
C ALA A 125 6.12 2.29 6.92
N LEU A 126 6.98 1.97 5.97
CA LEU A 126 7.66 0.69 5.87
C LEU A 126 9.13 0.93 5.57
N THR A 127 9.97 -0.10 5.67
CA THR A 127 11.39 0.03 5.30
C THR A 127 11.82 -1.00 4.27
N VAL A 128 12.62 -0.51 3.32
CA VAL A 128 13.27 -1.29 2.26
C VAL A 128 14.71 -0.83 2.12
N ARG A 129 15.53 -1.67 1.48
CA ARG A 129 16.94 -1.36 1.24
C ARG A 129 17.17 -0.90 -0.20
N GLY A 130 17.96 0.15 -0.37
CA GLY A 130 18.45 0.58 -1.68
C GLY A 130 19.60 -0.28 -2.20
N ALA A 131 19.87 -0.18 -3.49
CA ALA A 131 20.98 -0.83 -4.16
C ALA A 131 21.88 0.20 -4.85
N ALA A 132 23.16 -0.13 -4.98
CA ALA A 132 24.09 0.68 -5.76
C ALA A 132 23.68 0.68 -7.24
N LEU A 133 23.81 1.84 -7.90
CA LEU A 133 23.65 2.00 -9.35
C LEU A 133 24.91 1.60 -10.13
#